data_AF-A0A448WW21-F1
#
_entry.id   AF-A0A448WW21-F1
#
_cell.length_a   1.000
_cell.length_b   1.000
_cell.length_c   1.000
_cell.angle_alpha   90.00
_cell.angle_beta   90.00
_cell.angle_gamma   90.00
#
_symmetry.space_group_name_H-M   'P 1'
#
loop_
_entity.id
_entity.type
_entity.pdbx_description
1 polymer ?
#
loop_
_entity_poly.entity_id
_entity_poly.type
_entity_poly.pdbx_seq_one_letter_code
_entity_poly.pdbx_strand_id
1 'polypeptide(L)'
;MVTYGGNGQVFSNWAQFWLVMQALSRLTKELTLILYSGHPLGLFPSPTSAPRLVITNGMLVPKAGQEAGYNRLFALGVSQYGQMTAGSYCYIGPQGIVHGTTLTLLNALRKKNREDQSSQGMSRETRSSEGCENANSPGWGKVFITSGLGGMSGAQASMNYIL
;
A
#
# COMPACT_ATOMS: atom_id res chain seq x y z
N MET A 1 11.97 9.47 -7.99
CA MET A 1 10.62 9.88 -8.47
C MET A 1 9.55 9.29 -7.56
N VAL A 2 9.03 10.05 -6.59
CA VAL A 2 8.27 9.54 -5.43
C VAL A 2 6.76 9.48 -5.70
N THR A 3 6.11 8.40 -5.26
CA THR A 3 4.66 8.20 -5.33
C THR A 3 3.98 8.33 -3.95
N TYR A 4 4.43 7.58 -2.94
CA TYR A 4 3.90 7.63 -1.57
C TYR A 4 4.90 7.07 -0.55
N GLY A 5 4.58 7.21 0.75
CA GLY A 5 5.37 6.61 1.83
C GLY A 5 6.73 7.28 2.07
N GLY A 6 6.84 8.57 1.77
CA GLY A 6 8.07 9.36 1.96
C GLY A 6 9.06 9.20 0.81
N ASN A 7 9.68 8.02 0.69
CA ASN A 7 10.70 7.72 -0.31
C ASN A 7 10.30 6.57 -1.25
N GLY A 8 9.02 6.18 -1.31
CA GLY A 8 8.54 5.15 -2.22
C GLY A 8 8.55 5.65 -3.66
N GLN A 9 9.45 5.11 -4.48
CA GLN A 9 9.74 5.59 -5.83
C GLN A 9 9.37 4.61 -6.93
N VAL A 10 9.01 5.16 -8.09
CA VAL A 10 8.79 4.45 -9.34
C VAL A 10 10.13 4.09 -9.99
N PHE A 11 11.01 5.10 -10.10
CA PHE A 11 12.38 5.00 -10.58
C PHE A 11 13.29 5.87 -9.72
N SER A 12 14.56 5.46 -9.57
CA SER A 12 15.59 6.22 -8.85
C SER A 12 15.91 7.54 -9.55
N ASN A 13 15.91 7.54 -10.89
CA ASN A 13 16.21 8.71 -11.70
C ASN A 13 15.46 8.71 -13.04
N TRP A 14 15.47 9.86 -13.71
CA TRP A 14 14.78 10.05 -14.99
C TRP A 14 15.38 9.27 -16.15
N ALA A 15 16.69 8.99 -16.15
CA ALA A 15 17.31 8.20 -17.21
C ALA A 15 16.75 6.77 -17.23
N GLN A 16 16.57 6.16 -16.05
CA GLN A 16 15.91 4.85 -15.92
C GLN A 16 14.48 4.87 -16.46
N PHE A 17 13.70 5.91 -16.15
CA PHE A 17 12.36 6.06 -16.71
C PHE A 17 12.37 6.00 -18.24
N TRP A 18 13.21 6.81 -18.89
CA TRP A 18 13.26 6.87 -20.35
C TRP A 18 13.74 5.55 -20.97
N LEU A 19 14.75 4.91 -20.39
CA LEU A 19 15.24 3.62 -20.86
C LEU A 19 14.18 2.52 -20.72
N VAL A 20 13.40 2.53 -19.64
CA VAL A 20 12.30 1.59 -19.44
C VAL A 20 11.19 1.83 -20.45
N MET A 21 10.78 3.08 -20.68
CA MET A 21 9.79 3.40 -21.73
C MET A 21 10.27 2.95 -23.11
N GLN A 22 11.55 3.16 -23.43
CA GLN A 22 12.15 2.69 -24.68
C GLN A 22 12.16 1.15 -24.76
N ALA A 23 12.52 0.45 -23.69
CA ALA A 23 12.51 -1.02 -23.65
C ALA A 23 11.09 -1.58 -23.79
N LEU A 24 10.11 -0.97 -23.13
CA LEU A 24 8.69 -1.33 -23.25
C LEU A 24 8.17 -1.13 -24.67
N SER A 25 8.61 -0.09 -25.39
CA SER A 25 8.24 0.12 -26.80
C SER A 25 8.75 -0.97 -27.76
N ARG A 26 9.79 -1.72 -27.36
CA ARG A 26 10.39 -2.82 -28.12
C ARG A 26 9.96 -4.20 -27.62
N LEU A 27 9.16 -4.26 -26.56
CA LEU A 27 8.77 -5.49 -25.91
C LEU A 27 7.82 -6.30 -26.80
N THR A 28 8.11 -7.59 -26.98
CA THR A 28 7.26 -8.52 -27.72
C THR A 28 6.67 -9.59 -26.78
N LYS A 29 5.74 -10.40 -27.29
CA LYS A 29 5.16 -11.54 -26.54
C LYS A 29 6.15 -12.66 -26.24
N GLU A 30 7.36 -12.59 -26.77
CA GLU A 30 8.43 -13.59 -26.57
C GLU A 30 9.60 -13.03 -25.75
N LEU A 31 9.44 -11.81 -25.21
CA LEU A 31 10.45 -11.15 -24.40
C LEU A 31 9.90 -10.77 -23.03
N THR A 32 10.74 -10.89 -22.00
CA THR A 32 10.49 -10.37 -20.66
C THR A 32 11.49 -9.28 -20.35
N LEU A 33 11.00 -8.12 -19.93
CA LEU A 33 11.83 -7.04 -19.39
C LEU A 33 12.13 -7.31 -17.91
N ILE A 34 13.40 -7.27 -17.54
CA ILE A 34 13.84 -7.43 -16.16
C ILE A 34 14.28 -6.08 -15.59
N LEU A 35 13.68 -5.67 -14.47
CA LEU A 35 14.02 -4.43 -13.76
C LEU A 35 14.70 -4.74 -12.43
N TYR A 36 15.87 -4.14 -12.23
CA TYR A 36 16.68 -4.19 -11.02
C TYR A 36 16.61 -2.86 -10.29
N SER A 37 15.76 -2.76 -9.28
CA SER A 37 15.51 -1.53 -8.50
C SER A 37 15.32 -0.31 -9.40
N GLY A 38 14.46 -0.46 -10.41
CA GLY A 38 14.16 0.60 -11.39
C GLY A 38 15.08 0.62 -12.61
N HIS A 39 16.28 0.05 -12.53
CA HIS A 39 17.19 -0.05 -13.67
C HIS A 39 16.75 -1.16 -14.65
N PRO A 40 16.57 -0.87 -15.95
CA PRO A 40 16.27 -1.89 -16.95
C PRO A 40 17.52 -2.71 -17.27
N LEU A 41 17.60 -3.92 -16.73
CA LEU A 41 18.71 -4.82 -17.01
C LEU A 41 18.71 -5.25 -18.48
N GLY A 42 17.54 -5.51 -19.04
CA GLY A 42 17.40 -5.86 -20.45
C GLY A 42 16.15 -6.68 -20.77
N LEU A 43 16.02 -6.98 -22.07
CA LEU A 43 15.00 -7.87 -22.62
C LEU A 43 15.59 -9.26 -22.80
N PHE A 44 14.92 -10.27 -22.27
CA PHE A 44 15.36 -11.67 -22.35
C PHE A 44 14.28 -12.53 -23.01
N PRO A 45 14.65 -13.50 -23.86
CA PRO A 45 13.71 -14.45 -24.43
C PRO A 45 12.90 -15.18 -23.36
N SER A 46 11.59 -15.29 -23.55
CA SER A 46 10.68 -15.98 -22.64
C SER A 46 9.46 -16.56 -23.38
N PRO A 47 8.86 -17.64 -22.87
CA PRO A 47 7.60 -18.16 -23.41
C PRO A 47 6.48 -17.14 -23.32
N THR A 48 5.48 -17.21 -24.20
CA THR A 48 4.33 -16.27 -24.22
C THR A 48 3.49 -16.27 -22.94
N SER A 49 3.50 -17.37 -22.19
CA SER A 49 2.84 -17.50 -20.88
C SER A 49 3.60 -16.82 -19.73
N ALA A 50 4.87 -16.45 -19.94
CA ALA A 50 5.68 -15.83 -18.90
C ALA A 50 5.27 -14.37 -18.65
N PRO A 51 5.57 -13.81 -17.45
CA PRO A 51 5.38 -12.39 -17.20
C PRO A 51 6.15 -11.53 -18.21
N ARG A 52 5.55 -10.43 -18.68
CA ARG A 52 6.24 -9.47 -19.57
C ARG A 52 7.23 -8.57 -18.85
N LEU A 53 7.08 -8.47 -17.53
CA LEU A 53 7.87 -7.63 -16.67
C LEU A 53 8.15 -8.37 -15.35
N VAL A 54 9.42 -8.45 -14.97
CA VAL A 54 9.83 -8.92 -13.64
C VAL A 54 10.55 -7.77 -12.96
N ILE A 55 10.08 -7.43 -11.77
CA ILE A 55 10.55 -6.25 -11.04
C ILE A 55 11.10 -6.70 -9.70
N THR A 56 12.32 -6.27 -9.40
CA THR A 56 12.87 -6.31 -8.05
C THR A 56 13.06 -4.87 -7.57
N ASN A 57 12.75 -4.59 -6.31
CA ASN A 57 12.96 -3.27 -5.71
C ASN A 57 13.56 -3.45 -4.32
N GLY A 58 14.70 -2.82 -4.05
CA GLY A 58 15.26 -2.79 -2.70
C GLY A 58 15.77 -4.15 -2.18
N MET A 59 15.98 -5.12 -3.07
CA MET A 59 16.48 -6.45 -2.67
C MET A 59 17.97 -6.35 -2.30
N LEU A 60 18.26 -6.57 -1.02
CA LEU A 60 19.60 -6.44 -0.44
C LEU A 60 19.91 -7.67 0.41
N VAL A 61 21.19 -8.05 0.46
CA VAL A 61 21.70 -9.02 1.44
C VAL A 61 21.48 -8.44 2.84
N PRO A 62 21.07 -9.22 3.86
CA PRO A 62 20.65 -8.69 5.16
C PRO A 62 21.61 -7.68 5.81
N LYS A 63 22.93 -7.89 5.70
CA LYS A 63 23.95 -6.96 6.20
C LYS A 63 23.90 -5.58 5.54
N ALA A 64 23.62 -5.52 4.24
CA ALA A 64 23.53 -4.28 3.47
C ALA A 64 22.17 -3.59 3.62
N GLY A 65 21.15 -4.29 4.14
CA GLY A 65 19.80 -3.77 4.36
C GLY A 65 19.67 -2.84 5.57
N GLN A 66 20.72 -2.69 6.38
CA GLN A 66 20.75 -1.68 7.44
C GLN A 66 20.64 -0.27 6.84
N GLU A 67 20.03 0.66 7.56
CA GLU A 67 19.70 2.00 7.07
C GLU A 67 20.90 2.72 6.42
N ALA A 68 22.07 2.71 7.06
CA ALA A 68 23.28 3.32 6.49
C ALA A 68 23.73 2.66 5.18
N GLY A 69 23.63 1.32 5.10
CA GLY A 69 23.96 0.55 3.91
C GLY A 69 22.98 0.83 2.77
N TYR A 70 21.68 0.81 3.07
CA TYR A 70 20.63 1.15 2.13
C TYR A 70 20.78 2.59 1.62
N ASN A 71 20.95 3.57 2.49
CA ASN A 71 21.08 4.98 2.13
C ASN A 71 22.29 5.22 1.21
N ARG A 72 23.41 4.55 1.49
CA ARG A 72 24.59 4.58 0.61
C ARG A 72 24.28 4.01 -0.78
N LEU A 73 23.65 2.84 -0.85
CA LEU A 73 23.31 2.19 -2.13
C LEU A 73 22.24 2.96 -2.91
N PHE A 74 21.30 3.58 -2.21
CA PHE A 74 20.31 4.49 -2.78
C PHE A 74 20.97 5.72 -3.40
N ALA A 75 21.88 6.37 -2.67
CA ALA A 75 22.63 7.53 -3.15
C ALA A 75 23.52 7.20 -4.37
N LEU A 76 24.10 6.00 -4.40
CA LEU A 76 24.88 5.51 -5.55
C LEU A 76 24.00 5.05 -6.74
N GLY A 77 22.68 5.08 -6.62
CA GLY A 77 21.75 4.64 -7.66
C GLY A 77 21.69 3.13 -7.87
N VAL A 78 22.23 2.33 -6.94
CA VAL A 78 22.29 0.86 -7.00
C VAL A 78 20.97 0.23 -6.53
N SER A 79 20.26 0.90 -5.62
CA SER A 79 19.00 0.42 -5.06
C SER A 79 17.96 1.52 -4.99
N GLN A 80 16.69 1.13 -4.87
CA GLN A 80 15.56 2.03 -4.70
C GLN A 80 14.56 1.44 -3.72
N TYR A 81 13.83 2.31 -3.00
CA TYR A 81 12.69 1.87 -2.22
C TYR A 81 11.43 1.96 -3.07
N GLY A 82 10.92 0.81 -3.51
CA GLY A 82 9.73 0.74 -4.37
C GLY A 82 8.40 0.77 -3.61
N GLN A 83 8.41 0.81 -2.28
CA GLN A 83 7.19 0.56 -1.49
C GLN A 83 6.50 -0.75 -1.97
N MET A 84 5.18 -0.87 -1.82
CA MET A 84 4.41 -1.98 -2.37
C MET A 84 3.96 -1.71 -3.81
N THR A 85 3.27 -0.59 -4.03
CA THR A 85 2.61 -0.29 -5.32
C THR A 85 3.28 0.81 -6.14
N ALA A 86 4.27 1.52 -5.57
CA ALA A 86 4.97 2.60 -6.27
C ALA A 86 5.92 2.03 -7.33
N GLY A 87 6.80 1.11 -6.94
CA GLY A 87 7.78 0.47 -7.81
C GLY A 87 7.24 -0.71 -8.62
N SER A 88 5.98 -1.11 -8.39
CA SER A 88 5.28 -2.14 -9.18
C SER A 88 4.23 -1.57 -10.14
N TYR A 89 4.14 -0.24 -10.23
CA TYR A 89 3.35 0.49 -11.22
C TYR A 89 1.84 0.28 -11.13
N CYS A 90 1.32 0.02 -9.93
CA CYS A 90 -0.10 -0.27 -9.70
C CYS A 90 -0.74 0.57 -8.58
N TYR A 91 -0.12 1.71 -8.21
CA TYR A 91 -0.72 2.63 -7.24
C TYR A 91 -1.94 3.35 -7.84
N ILE A 92 -3.07 3.25 -7.16
CA ILE A 92 -4.38 3.82 -7.59
C ILE A 92 -4.84 4.99 -6.72
N GLY A 93 -3.91 5.67 -6.03
CA GLY A 93 -4.27 6.72 -5.08
C GLY A 93 -4.77 6.16 -3.73
N PRO A 94 -5.40 7.02 -2.91
CA PRO A 94 -5.84 6.65 -1.56
C PRO A 94 -6.97 5.61 -1.55
N GLN A 95 -7.75 5.50 -2.65
CA GLN A 95 -8.88 4.59 -2.74
C GLN A 95 -8.50 3.13 -2.41
N GLY A 96 -7.30 2.70 -2.79
CA GLY A 96 -6.82 1.34 -2.52
C GLY A 96 -6.71 1.00 -1.02
N ILE A 97 -6.58 2.00 -0.14
CA ILE A 97 -6.44 1.82 1.31
C ILE A 97 -7.75 2.15 2.05
N VAL A 98 -8.61 3.03 1.53
CA VAL A 98 -9.89 3.43 2.17
C VAL A 98 -10.71 2.21 2.59
N HIS A 99 -10.87 1.23 1.70
CA HIS A 99 -11.66 0.04 2.01
C HIS A 99 -11.07 -0.76 3.18
N GLY A 100 -9.75 -1.01 3.16
CA GLY A 100 -9.05 -1.74 4.22
C GLY A 100 -9.12 -1.02 5.57
N THR A 101 -8.84 0.28 5.59
CA THR A 101 -8.93 1.11 6.80
C THR A 101 -10.35 1.13 7.37
N THR A 102 -11.35 1.20 6.50
CA THR A 102 -12.77 1.13 6.89
C THR A 102 -13.08 -0.17 7.62
N LEU A 103 -12.66 -1.30 7.03
CA LEU A 103 -12.89 -2.62 7.60
C LEU A 103 -12.13 -2.83 8.92
N THR A 104 -10.90 -2.34 9.04
CA THR A 104 -10.13 -2.41 10.28
C THR A 104 -10.85 -1.75 11.44
N LEU A 105 -11.37 -0.52 11.24
CA LEU A 105 -12.03 0.19 12.33
C LEU A 105 -13.40 -0.41 12.64
N LEU A 106 -14.19 -0.81 11.63
CA LEU A 106 -15.45 -1.52 11.84
C LEU A 106 -15.25 -2.79 12.67
N ASN A 107 -14.19 -3.54 12.41
CA ASN A 107 -13.87 -4.74 13.17
C ASN A 107 -13.36 -4.42 14.59
N ALA A 108 -12.55 -3.37 14.75
CA ALA A 108 -12.11 -2.90 16.06
C ALA A 108 -13.30 -2.46 16.93
N LEU A 109 -14.25 -1.72 16.35
CA LEU A 109 -15.48 -1.28 17.02
C LEU A 109 -16.38 -2.45 17.41
N ARG A 110 -16.59 -3.41 16.49
CA ARG A 110 -17.35 -4.64 16.79
C ARG A 110 -16.70 -5.47 17.89
N LYS A 111 -15.37 -5.48 17.99
CA LYS A 111 -14.66 -6.20 19.06
C LYS A 111 -14.84 -5.47 20.40
N LYS A 112 -14.60 -4.16 20.44
CA LYS A 112 -14.79 -3.32 21.63
C LYS A 112 -16.22 -3.38 22.18
N ASN A 113 -17.22 -3.23 21.31
CA ASN A 113 -18.63 -3.27 21.74
C ASN A 113 -19.02 -4.64 22.35
N ARG A 114 -18.39 -5.74 21.92
CA ARG A 114 -18.60 -7.06 22.53
C ARG A 114 -17.90 -7.19 23.89
N GLU A 115 -16.67 -6.67 24.01
CA GLU A 115 -15.92 -6.65 25.27
C GLU A 115 -16.64 -5.83 26.34
N ASP A 116 -17.15 -4.64 25.97
CA ASP A 116 -17.90 -3.76 26.87
C ASP A 116 -19.21 -4.43 27.35
N GLN A 117 -19.93 -5.13 26.45
CA GLN A 117 -21.13 -5.92 26.80
C GLN A 117 -20.82 -7.10 27.74
N SER A 118 -19.69 -7.78 27.54
CA SER A 118 -19.26 -8.87 28.42
C SER A 118 -18.82 -8.39 29.80
N SER A 119 -18.32 -7.15 29.90
CA SER A 119 -17.87 -6.53 31.15
C SER A 119 -19.03 -5.92 31.96
N GLN A 120 -20.12 -5.53 31.30
CA GLN A 120 -21.30 -4.95 31.95
C GLN A 120 -22.36 -5.98 32.40
N GLY A 121 -22.14 -7.29 32.23
CA GLY A 121 -23.08 -8.31 32.71
C GLY A 121 -24.49 -8.22 32.10
N MET A 122 -24.61 -7.65 30.89
CA MET A 122 -25.91 -7.40 30.25
C MET A 122 -26.43 -8.70 29.61
N SER A 123 -27.54 -9.22 30.15
CA SER A 123 -28.24 -10.40 29.63
C SER A 123 -28.73 -10.16 28.21
N ARG A 124 -28.73 -11.24 27.41
CA ARG A 124 -28.88 -11.27 25.95
C ARG A 124 -30.29 -10.92 25.43
N GLU A 125 -31.17 -10.42 26.30
CA GLU A 125 -32.61 -10.31 26.08
C GLU A 125 -33.12 -8.90 25.70
N THR A 126 -32.35 -7.84 25.96
CA THR A 126 -32.79 -6.48 25.60
C THR A 126 -32.35 -6.12 24.18
N ARG A 127 -32.86 -6.84 23.17
CA ARG A 127 -32.53 -6.62 21.75
C ARG A 127 -33.59 -5.90 20.94
N SER A 128 -34.66 -5.45 21.58
CA SER A 128 -35.73 -4.73 20.91
C SER A 128 -36.13 -3.54 21.77
N SER A 129 -35.80 -2.34 21.28
CA SER A 129 -36.76 -1.25 21.04
C SER A 129 -36.02 0.10 21.06
N GLU A 130 -36.27 0.89 20.02
CA GLU A 130 -36.16 2.35 19.96
C GLU A 130 -34.77 2.98 19.70
N GLY A 131 -34.62 3.54 18.50
CA GLY A 131 -33.60 4.54 18.18
C GLY A 131 -33.12 4.47 16.73
N CYS A 132 -33.48 5.48 15.92
CA CYS A 132 -32.93 5.93 14.64
C CYS A 132 -32.08 4.92 13.84
N GLU A 133 -32.39 4.65 12.56
CA GLU A 133 -31.69 3.66 11.71
C GLU A 133 -30.15 3.78 11.68
N ASN A 134 -29.59 4.95 12.02
CA ASN A 134 -28.14 5.21 12.14
C ASN A 134 -27.53 4.97 13.54
N ALA A 135 -28.33 4.79 14.60
CA ALA A 135 -27.86 4.57 15.97
C ALA A 135 -27.30 3.15 16.20
N ASN A 136 -27.52 2.23 15.25
CA ASN A 136 -27.00 0.86 15.28
C ASN A 136 -25.64 0.71 14.56
N SER A 137 -25.12 1.80 13.96
CA SER A 137 -23.78 1.80 13.37
C SER A 137 -22.73 1.63 14.48
N PRO A 138 -21.78 0.69 14.36
CA PRO A 138 -20.80 0.42 15.42
C PRO A 138 -19.96 1.64 15.85
N GLY A 139 -19.88 2.67 15.01
CA GLY A 139 -19.09 3.89 15.23
C GLY A 139 -19.89 5.11 15.68
N TRP A 140 -21.23 5.04 15.80
CA TRP A 140 -22.04 6.21 16.14
C TRP A 140 -21.62 6.82 17.49
N GLY A 141 -21.35 8.13 17.49
CA GLY A 141 -20.94 8.88 18.69
C GLY A 141 -19.53 8.59 19.21
N LYS A 142 -18.70 7.83 18.47
CA LYS A 142 -17.30 7.57 18.83
C LYS A 142 -16.38 8.60 18.17
N VAL A 143 -15.38 9.09 18.91
CA VAL A 143 -14.34 9.99 18.39
C VAL A 143 -13.07 9.20 18.15
N PHE A 144 -12.46 9.39 16.98
CA PHE A 144 -11.20 8.76 16.59
C PHE A 144 -10.11 9.83 16.44
N ILE A 145 -8.98 9.61 17.10
CA ILE A 145 -7.78 10.46 16.99
C ILE A 145 -6.75 9.69 16.19
N THR A 146 -6.24 10.30 15.12
CA THR A 146 -5.21 9.72 14.25
C THR A 146 -4.28 10.82 13.74
N SER A 147 -3.17 10.43 13.09
CA SER A 147 -2.18 11.36 12.53
C SER A 147 -1.69 10.92 11.15
N GLY A 148 -1.17 11.89 10.39
CA GLY A 148 -0.63 11.70 9.04
C GLY A 148 -1.71 11.79 7.95
N LEU A 149 -1.54 12.71 7.00
CA LEU A 149 -2.43 12.91 5.85
C LEU A 149 -1.70 12.75 4.51
N GLY A 150 -0.77 11.79 4.45
CA GLY A 150 -0.05 11.45 3.21
C GLY A 150 -0.92 10.61 2.26
N GLY A 151 -0.34 10.18 1.13
CA GLY A 151 -1.09 9.51 0.06
C GLY A 151 -1.87 8.24 0.47
N MET A 152 -1.43 7.51 1.50
CA MET A 152 -2.19 6.37 2.06
C MET A 152 -3.01 6.76 3.29
N SER A 153 -2.43 7.50 4.23
CA SER A 153 -3.09 7.82 5.50
C SER A 153 -4.21 8.86 5.36
N GLY A 154 -4.23 9.65 4.28
CA GLY A 154 -5.37 10.51 3.93
C GLY A 154 -6.69 9.74 3.79
N ALA A 155 -6.64 8.42 3.53
CA ALA A 155 -7.81 7.54 3.53
C ALA A 155 -8.55 7.50 4.89
N GLN A 156 -7.86 7.78 6.00
CA GLN A 156 -8.43 7.78 7.34
C GLN A 156 -9.48 8.89 7.53
N ALA A 157 -9.34 10.03 6.86
CA ALA A 157 -10.29 11.12 6.94
C ALA A 157 -11.60 10.80 6.19
N SER A 158 -11.50 10.21 5.00
CA SER A 158 -12.67 9.79 4.20
C SER A 158 -13.45 8.66 4.87
N MET A 159 -12.76 7.81 5.63
CA MET A 159 -13.35 6.68 6.33
C MET A 159 -14.37 7.09 7.41
N ASN A 160 -14.18 8.24 8.06
CA ASN A 160 -15.12 8.75 9.06
C ASN A 160 -16.50 9.11 8.46
N TYR A 161 -16.59 9.39 7.16
CA TYR A 161 -17.86 9.61 6.46
C TYR A 161 -18.60 8.31 6.11
N ILE A 162 -17.94 7.16 6.23
CA ILE A 162 -18.48 5.84 5.86
C ILE A 162 -19.00 5.09 7.08
N LEU A 163 -18.53 5.43 8.29
CA LEU A 163 -18.97 4.87 9.57
C LEU A 163 -20.31 5.44 10.05
#